data_AF-A0A2G9UKD2-F1
#
_entry.id   AF-A0A2G9UKD2-F1
#
_cell.length_a   1.000
_cell.length_b   1.000
_cell.length_c   1.000
_cell.angle_alpha   90.00
_cell.angle_beta   90.00
_cell.angle_gamma   90.00
#
_symmetry.space_group_name_H-M   'P 1'
#
loop_
_entity.id
_entity.type
_entity.pdbx_description
1 polymer ?
#
loop_
_entity_poly.entity_id
_entity_poly.type
_entity_poly.pdbx_seq_one_letter_code
_entity_poly.pdbx_strand_id
1 'polypeptide(L)'
;MTRQFRLPNGEFRKERAYAAFRGTMRYVSLSVHERKEQGPVDDLWSIYYTLIELAEGSLPWRTITDHDEIFQLKRRLTCYDLCRHLPRHFEMFPILLRDLCYTSIPDYAKLILALRRCCKLVDDEADFEWDDENSTLSH
;
A
#
# COMPACT_ATOMS: atom_id res chain seq x y z
N MET A 1 -0.12 -7.49 -7.05
CA MET A 1 0.48 -7.32 -8.40
C MET A 1 -0.60 -7.41 -9.44
N THR A 2 -0.93 -6.24 -9.99
CA THR A 2 -1.90 -6.05 -11.05
C THR A 2 -1.44 -6.77 -12.32
N ARG A 3 -2.37 -7.47 -12.99
CA ARG A 3 -2.09 -8.08 -14.31
C ARG A 3 -2.00 -6.98 -15.36
N GLN A 4 -1.43 -7.30 -16.53
CA GLN A 4 -1.37 -6.38 -17.65
C GLN A 4 -2.74 -5.73 -17.93
N PHE A 5 -2.86 -4.44 -17.61
CA PHE A 5 -4.10 -3.66 -17.68
C PHE A 5 -4.21 -2.84 -18.98
N ARG A 6 -3.12 -2.80 -19.77
CA ARG A 6 -3.09 -2.22 -21.12
C ARG A 6 -2.97 -3.30 -22.19
N LEU A 7 -3.61 -3.08 -23.31
CA LEU A 7 -3.38 -3.82 -24.54
C LEU A 7 -2.08 -3.35 -25.22
N PRO A 8 -1.52 -4.11 -26.18
CA PRO A 8 -0.31 -3.71 -26.91
C PRO A 8 -0.43 -2.36 -27.62
N ASN A 9 -1.65 -1.94 -27.96
CA ASN A 9 -1.98 -0.65 -28.56
C ASN A 9 -2.05 0.52 -27.55
N GLY A 10 -1.82 0.26 -26.25
CA GLY A 10 -1.85 1.26 -25.19
C GLY A 10 -3.23 1.49 -24.55
N GLU A 11 -4.30 0.91 -25.10
CA GLU A 11 -5.66 1.06 -24.55
C GLU A 11 -5.85 0.25 -23.27
N PHE A 12 -6.73 0.71 -22.40
CA PHE A 12 -7.10 -0.02 -21.20
C PHE A 12 -7.96 -1.23 -21.55
N ARG A 13 -7.63 -2.38 -20.96
CA ARG A 13 -8.51 -3.55 -21.01
C ARG A 13 -9.80 -3.24 -20.27
N LYS A 14 -10.94 -3.65 -20.86
CA LYS A 14 -12.25 -3.47 -20.24
C LYS A 14 -12.31 -4.14 -18.86
N GLU A 15 -12.82 -3.41 -17.87
CA GLU A 15 -13.07 -3.90 -16.53
C GLU A 15 -14.04 -5.08 -16.54
N ARG A 16 -13.73 -6.14 -15.80
CA ARG A 16 -14.69 -7.22 -15.56
C ARG A 16 -15.68 -6.79 -14.49
N ALA A 17 -16.95 -7.19 -14.65
CA ALA A 17 -17.98 -6.93 -13.66
C ALA A 17 -17.68 -7.61 -12.30
N TYR A 18 -16.91 -8.70 -12.31
CA TYR A 18 -16.47 -9.40 -11.11
C TYR A 18 -15.05 -9.94 -11.31
N ALA A 19 -14.14 -9.52 -10.46
CA ALA A 19 -12.78 -10.04 -10.39
C ALA A 19 -12.67 -11.03 -9.23
N ALA A 20 -12.13 -12.22 -9.53
CA ALA A 20 -11.77 -13.17 -8.49
C ALA A 20 -10.73 -12.56 -7.55
N PHE A 21 -10.94 -12.69 -6.24
CA PHE A 21 -10.00 -12.21 -5.23
C PHE A 21 -8.66 -12.90 -5.38
N ARG A 22 -7.60 -12.08 -5.40
CA ARG A 22 -6.21 -12.53 -5.45
C ARG A 22 -5.37 -11.58 -4.62
N GLY A 23 -4.39 -12.13 -3.92
CA GLY A 23 -3.50 -11.40 -3.03
C GLY A 23 -3.72 -11.77 -1.57
N THR A 24 -2.88 -11.21 -0.70
CA THR A 24 -2.92 -11.46 0.73
C THR A 24 -3.90 -10.49 1.39
N MET A 25 -4.91 -11.02 2.09
CA MET A 25 -5.99 -10.24 2.70
C MET A 25 -5.51 -9.05 3.54
N ARG A 26 -4.34 -9.20 4.16
CA ARG A 26 -3.68 -8.13 4.92
C ARG A 26 -3.37 -6.88 4.09
N TYR A 27 -2.90 -7.01 2.86
CA TYR A 27 -2.36 -5.90 2.05
C TYR A 27 -3.23 -5.49 0.87
N VAL A 28 -4.24 -6.28 0.50
CA VAL A 28 -5.11 -5.90 -0.63
C VAL A 28 -5.88 -4.61 -0.34
N SER A 29 -6.15 -3.84 -1.40
CA SER A 29 -6.96 -2.61 -1.34
C SER A 29 -8.44 -2.91 -1.02
N LEU A 30 -9.20 -1.86 -0.69
CA LEU A 30 -10.65 -1.96 -0.53
C LEU A 30 -11.35 -2.40 -1.82
N SER A 31 -10.90 -1.94 -2.99
CA SER A 31 -11.45 -2.34 -4.29
C SER A 31 -11.33 -3.84 -4.54
N VAL A 32 -10.24 -4.47 -4.08
CA VAL A 32 -10.05 -5.93 -4.19
C VAL A 32 -10.97 -6.70 -3.25
N HIS A 33 -11.20 -6.20 -2.03
CA HIS A 33 -12.21 -6.77 -1.14
C HIS A 33 -13.61 -6.72 -1.78
N GLU A 34 -13.92 -5.63 -2.50
CA GLU A 34 -15.17 -5.44 -3.25
C GLU A 34 -15.23 -6.20 -4.58
N ARG A 35 -14.23 -7.02 -4.93
CA ARG A 35 -14.19 -7.82 -6.16
C ARG A 35 -14.18 -7.00 -7.45
N LYS A 36 -13.65 -5.77 -7.37
CA LYS A 36 -13.41 -4.90 -8.55
C LYS A 36 -12.13 -5.31 -9.28
N GLU A 37 -12.04 -4.91 -10.55
CA GLU A 37 -10.84 -5.14 -11.35
C GLU A 37 -9.62 -4.44 -10.74
N GLN A 38 -8.50 -5.16 -10.68
CA GLN A 38 -7.26 -4.63 -10.10
C GLN A 38 -6.57 -3.69 -11.07
N GLY A 39 -6.26 -2.48 -10.62
CA GLY A 39 -5.50 -1.47 -11.35
C GLY A 39 -4.20 -1.11 -10.64
N PRO A 40 -3.34 -0.28 -11.26
CA PRO A 40 -2.06 0.15 -10.67
C PRO A 40 -2.18 0.76 -9.27
N VAL A 41 -3.31 1.43 -8.99
CA VAL A 41 -3.63 1.97 -7.67
C VAL A 41 -3.69 0.91 -6.58
N ASP A 42 -4.12 -0.32 -6.88
CA ASP A 42 -4.26 -1.39 -5.89
C ASP A 42 -2.91 -1.92 -5.42
N ASP A 43 -1.90 -1.91 -6.31
CA ASP A 43 -0.52 -2.19 -5.92
C ASP A 43 0.04 -1.09 -5.03
N LEU A 44 -0.31 0.18 -5.28
CA LEU A 44 0.10 1.30 -4.42
C LEU A 44 -0.57 1.28 -3.04
N TRP A 45 -1.84 0.86 -2.96
CA TRP A 45 -2.49 0.58 -1.67
C TRP A 45 -1.80 -0.56 -0.92
N SER A 46 -1.36 -1.59 -1.63
CA SER A 46 -0.61 -2.69 -1.02
C SER A 46 0.72 -2.20 -0.45
N ILE A 47 1.45 -1.38 -1.22
CA ILE A 47 2.69 -0.72 -0.76
C ILE A 47 2.42 0.15 0.47
N TYR A 48 1.36 0.95 0.47
CA TYR A 48 0.99 1.79 1.62
C TYR A 48 0.82 0.96 2.90
N TYR A 49 0.07 -0.14 2.86
CA TYR A 49 -0.08 -1.01 4.02
C TYR A 49 1.20 -1.73 4.42
N THR A 50 2.04 -2.14 3.46
CA THR A 50 3.35 -2.73 3.74
C THR A 50 4.27 -1.73 4.44
N LEU A 51 4.35 -0.49 3.96
CA LEU A 51 5.18 0.56 4.57
C LEU A 51 4.73 0.88 5.99
N ILE A 52 3.41 0.91 6.25
CA ILE A 52 2.88 1.04 7.61
C ILE A 52 3.31 -0.13 8.49
N GLU A 53 3.18 -1.37 8.00
CA GLU A 53 3.56 -2.54 8.78
C GLU A 53 5.06 -2.56 9.10
N LEU A 54 5.91 -2.10 8.17
CA LEU A 54 7.35 -1.98 8.39
C LEU A 54 7.67 -0.91 9.44
N ALA A 55 7.02 0.26 9.38
CA ALA A 55 7.31 1.36 10.29
C ALA A 55 6.68 1.21 11.69
N GLU A 56 5.48 0.64 11.77
CA GLU A 56 4.72 0.50 13.02
C GLU A 56 4.82 -0.93 13.61
N GLY A 57 5.48 -1.85 12.90
CA GLY A 57 5.68 -3.26 13.27
C GLY A 57 4.46 -4.18 13.07
N SER A 58 3.24 -3.65 13.01
CA SER A 58 2.04 -4.42 12.74
C SER A 58 0.88 -3.59 12.20
N LEU A 59 0.00 -4.22 11.43
CA LEU A 59 -1.30 -3.64 11.05
C LEU A 59 -2.38 -3.98 12.09
N PRO A 60 -3.36 -3.09 12.34
CA PRO A 60 -4.42 -3.34 13.34
C PRO A 60 -5.25 -4.60 13.10
N TRP A 61 -5.32 -5.06 11.85
CA TRP A 61 -6.03 -6.29 11.45
C TRP A 61 -5.13 -7.52 11.34
N ARG A 62 -3.91 -7.51 11.88
CA ARG A 62 -2.92 -8.61 11.74
C ARG A 62 -3.45 -9.98 12.18
N THR A 63 -4.23 -10.02 13.25
CA THR A 63 -4.73 -11.26 13.89
C THR A 63 -6.12 -11.67 13.41
N ILE A 64 -6.74 -10.88 12.55
CA ILE A 64 -8.08 -11.13 12.03
C ILE A 64 -7.96 -12.01 10.78
N THR A 65 -8.83 -13.00 10.65
CA THR A 65 -8.89 -13.89 9.47
C THR A 65 -10.20 -13.75 8.69
N ASP A 66 -11.23 -13.16 9.32
CA ASP A 66 -12.52 -12.91 8.67
C ASP A 66 -12.41 -11.78 7.64
N HIS A 67 -12.96 -12.04 6.45
CA HIS A 67 -12.87 -11.11 5.32
C HIS A 67 -13.64 -9.81 5.58
N ASP A 68 -14.84 -9.91 6.14
CA ASP A 68 -15.75 -8.77 6.28
C ASP A 68 -15.31 -7.88 7.45
N GLU A 69 -14.81 -8.49 8.52
CA GLU A 69 -14.21 -7.76 9.64
C GLU A 69 -12.98 -6.94 9.19
N ILE A 70 -12.07 -7.54 8.42
CA ILE A 70 -10.92 -6.82 7.85
C ILE A 70 -11.38 -5.69 6.93
N PHE A 71 -12.36 -5.96 6.07
CA PHE A 71 -12.88 -4.97 5.14
C PHE A 71 -13.48 -3.76 5.86
N GLN A 72 -14.35 -3.98 6.86
CA GLN A 72 -14.95 -2.87 7.61
C GLN A 72 -13.91 -2.12 8.44
N LEU A 73 -12.94 -2.82 9.02
CA LEU A 73 -11.87 -2.19 9.80
C LEU A 73 -11.02 -1.27 8.90
N LYS A 74 -10.63 -1.74 7.70
CA LYS A 74 -9.92 -0.91 6.71
C LYS A 74 -10.71 0.31 6.26
N ARG A 75 -12.04 0.21 6.14
CA ARG A 75 -12.90 1.35 5.76
C ARG A 75 -13.02 2.41 6.86
N ARG A 76 -12.95 1.98 8.12
CA ARG A 76 -13.11 2.86 9.28
C ARG A 76 -11.82 3.58 9.65
N LEU A 77 -10.69 2.89 9.55
CA LEU A 77 -9.40 3.41 9.99
C LEU A 77 -8.91 4.52 9.05
N THR A 78 -8.39 5.57 9.66
CA THR A 78 -7.80 6.72 8.98
C THR A 78 -6.28 6.64 9.01
N CYS A 79 -5.62 7.50 8.22
CA CYS A 79 -4.16 7.63 8.30
C CYS A 79 -3.69 7.99 9.72
N TYR A 80 -4.48 8.76 10.48
CA TYR A 80 -4.16 9.11 11.86
C TYR A 80 -4.13 7.88 12.78
N ASP A 81 -5.04 6.91 12.56
CA ASP A 81 -5.08 5.67 13.34
C ASP A 81 -3.94 4.71 12.97
N LEU A 82 -3.50 4.74 11.71
CA LEU A 82 -2.50 3.81 11.15
C LEU A 82 -1.06 4.32 11.24
N CYS A 83 -0.85 5.63 11.33
CA CYS A 83 0.46 6.26 11.12
C CYS A 83 0.84 7.13 12.31
N ARG A 84 0.80 6.57 13.53
CA ARG A 84 1.02 7.31 14.77
C ARG A 84 2.47 7.77 14.95
N HIS A 85 3.43 6.97 14.49
CA HIS A 85 4.87 7.25 14.59
C HIS A 85 5.49 7.67 13.25
N LEU A 86 4.75 7.50 12.15
CA LEU A 86 5.15 7.93 10.82
C LEU A 86 5.13 9.48 10.67
N PRO A 87 6.02 10.06 9.84
CA PRO A 87 6.02 11.50 9.58
C PRO A 87 4.69 11.97 8.97
N ARG A 88 4.22 13.16 9.36
CA ARG A 88 2.95 13.75 8.89
C ARG A 88 2.83 13.82 7.35
N HIS A 89 3.94 13.95 6.63
CA HIS A 89 3.93 13.95 5.16
C HIS A 89 3.39 12.65 4.54
N PHE A 90 3.42 11.55 5.29
CA PHE A 90 2.89 10.26 4.87
C PHE A 90 1.35 10.28 4.69
N GLU A 91 0.65 11.22 5.33
CA GLU A 91 -0.80 11.47 5.11
C GLU A 91 -1.12 11.79 3.64
N MET A 92 -0.15 12.29 2.88
CA MET A 92 -0.33 12.57 1.45
C MET A 92 -0.54 11.30 0.63
N PHE A 93 -0.01 10.16 1.07
CA PHE A 93 -0.09 8.90 0.33
C PHE A 93 -1.55 8.46 0.11
N PRO A 94 -2.38 8.24 1.14
CA PRO A 94 -3.78 7.86 0.93
C PRO A 94 -4.60 8.95 0.23
N ILE A 95 -4.24 10.23 0.38
CA ILE A 95 -4.89 11.35 -0.33
C ILE A 95 -4.67 11.25 -1.85
N LEU A 96 -3.45 10.91 -2.29
CA LEU A 96 -3.13 10.76 -3.71
C LEU A 96 -3.76 9.51 -4.33
N LEU A 97 -4.08 8.49 -3.52
CA LEU A 97 -4.63 7.22 -4.01
C LEU A 97 -6.15 7.16 -4.02
N ARG A 98 -6.84 7.86 -3.12
CA ARG A 98 -8.29 7.65 -2.85
C ARG A 98 -9.20 7.90 -4.06
N ASP A 99 -8.81 8.78 -4.97
CA ASP A 99 -9.61 9.18 -6.12
C ASP A 99 -9.20 8.46 -7.41
N LEU A 100 -8.19 7.58 -7.35
CA LEU A 100 -7.73 6.81 -8.50
C LEU A 100 -8.60 5.56 -8.69
N CYS A 101 -9.01 5.33 -9.94
CA CYS A 101 -9.73 4.13 -10.36
C CYS A 101 -8.83 3.19 -11.19
N TYR A 102 -9.37 2.06 -11.65
CA TYR A 102 -8.64 1.06 -12.43
C TYR A 102 -7.94 1.62 -13.67
N THR A 103 -8.57 2.57 -14.37
CA THR A 103 -8.01 3.23 -15.56
C THR A 103 -7.13 4.44 -15.24
N SER A 104 -7.03 4.83 -13.97
CA SER A 104 -6.22 5.98 -13.59
C SER A 104 -4.73 5.63 -13.62
N ILE A 105 -3.93 6.57 -14.12
CA ILE A 105 -2.47 6.49 -14.04
C ILE A 105 -2.06 7.25 -12.77
N PRO A 106 -1.49 6.58 -11.76
CA PRO A 106 -1.03 7.27 -10.56
C PRO A 106 0.07 8.28 -10.86
N ASP A 107 0.06 9.41 -10.14
CA ASP A 107 1.15 10.39 -10.19
C ASP A 107 2.32 9.90 -9.32
N TYR A 108 3.12 9.01 -9.89
CA TYR A 108 4.28 8.41 -9.21
C TYR A 108 5.29 9.46 -8.74
N ALA A 109 5.43 10.58 -9.47
CA ALA A 109 6.34 11.66 -9.09
C ALA A 109 5.91 12.32 -7.77
N LYS A 110 4.61 12.58 -7.58
CA LYS A 110 4.07 13.10 -6.30
C LYS A 110 4.21 12.09 -5.17
N LEU A 111 3.99 10.81 -5.42
CA LEU A 111 4.16 9.74 -4.42
C LEU A 111 5.61 9.64 -3.94
N ILE A 112 6.57 9.62 -4.88
CA ILE A 112 8.00 9.61 -4.57
C ILE A 112 8.39 10.88 -3.79
N LEU A 113 7.88 12.05 -4.20
CA LEU A 113 8.14 13.30 -3.49
C LEU A 113 7.59 13.28 -2.06
N ALA A 114 6.41 12.68 -1.84
CA ALA A 114 5.83 12.53 -0.50
C ALA A 114 6.70 11.62 0.38
N LEU A 115 7.18 10.49 -0.15
CA LEU A 115 8.10 9.59 0.56
C LEU A 115 9.44 10.28 0.88
N ARG A 116 10.05 10.97 -0.08
CA ARG A 116 11.28 11.74 0.15
C ARG A 116 11.13 12.80 1.24
N ARG A 117 9.94 13.41 1.35
CA ARG A 117 9.65 14.37 2.44
C ARG A 117 9.51 13.70 3.81
N CYS A 118 9.22 12.41 3.88
CA CYS A 118 9.25 11.64 5.11
C CYS A 118 10.68 11.28 5.53
N CYS A 119 11.56 11.01 4.57
CA CYS A 119 12.94 10.55 4.80
C CYS A 119 13.99 11.67 4.81
N LYS A 120 13.63 12.94 5.05
CA LYS A 120 14.56 14.08 4.93
C LYS A 120 15.83 14.01 5.78
N LEU A 121 15.81 13.20 6.83
CA LEU A 121 16.92 13.03 7.78
C LEU A 121 17.62 11.67 7.61
N VAL A 122 17.17 10.86 6.66
CA VAL A 122 17.77 9.56 6.34
C VAL A 122 18.79 9.80 5.24
N ASP A 123 20.01 9.36 5.48
CA ASP A 123 21.06 9.35 4.46
C ASP A 123 20.73 8.30 3.40
N ASP A 124 20.88 8.64 2.12
CA ASP A 124 20.69 7.69 1.03
C ASP A 124 21.78 6.60 1.04
N GLU A 125 22.90 6.85 1.73
CA GLU A 125 24.01 5.91 1.97
C GLU A 125 23.88 5.18 3.33
N ALA A 126 22.78 5.38 4.08
CA ALA A 126 22.57 4.67 5.33
C ALA A 126 22.48 3.16 5.09
N ASP A 127 23.19 2.39 5.92
CA ASP A 127 23.10 0.94 5.97
C ASP A 127 21.68 0.51 6.37
N PHE A 128 21.21 -0.61 5.80
CA PHE A 128 19.95 -1.20 6.24
C PHE A 128 20.13 -1.91 7.58
N GLU A 129 19.04 -2.09 8.33
CA GLU A 129 19.06 -2.77 9.64
C GLU A 129 19.66 -4.19 9.60
N TRP A 130 19.65 -4.84 8.44
CA TRP A 130 20.22 -6.18 8.25
C TRP A 130 21.68 -6.18 7.76
N ASP A 131 22.25 -5.02 7.44
CA ASP A 131 23.66 -4.87 7.07
C ASP A 131 24.57 -4.82 8.32
N ASP A 132 23.99 -4.65 9.51
CA ASP A 132 24.69 -4.80 10.80
C ASP A 132 25.14 -6.26 11.02
N GLU A 133 26.42 -6.53 10.76
CA GLU A 133 27.07 -7.84 10.96
C GLU A 133 26.99 -8.35 12.43
N ASN A 134 26.65 -7.48 13.39
CA ASN A 134 26.51 -7.82 14.82
C ASN A 134 25.15 -8.42 15.21
N SER A 135 24.16 -8.47 14.31
CA SER A 135 22.82 -9.05 14.60
C SER A 135 22.81 -10.59 14.70
N THR A 136 23.95 -11.27 14.54
CA THR A 136 24.07 -12.74 14.66
C THR A 136 24.44 -13.26 16.06
N LEU A 137 24.60 -12.40 17.07
CA LEU A 137 24.99 -12.83 18.42
C LEU A 137 24.09 -12.26 19.53
N SER A 138 22.78 -12.54 19.48
CA SER A 138 21.96 -12.60 20.71
C SER A 138 20.68 -13.42 20.50
N HIS A 139 20.82 -14.74 20.52
CA HIS A 139 19.75 -15.68 20.84
C HIS A 139 20.21 -16.60 21.98
#